data_AF-A0A947DW84-F1
#
_entry.id   AF-A0A947DW84-F1
#
_cell.length_a   1.000
_cell.length_b   1.000
_cell.length_c   1.000
_cell.angle_alpha   90.00
_cell.angle_beta   90.00
_cell.angle_gamma   90.00
#
_symmetry.space_group_name_H-M   'P 1'
#
loop_
_entity.id
_entity.type
_entity.pdbx_description
1 polymer ?
#
loop_
_entity_poly.entity_id
_entity_poly.type
_entity_poly.pdbx_seq_one_letter_code
_entity_poly.pdbx_strand_id
1 'polypeptide(L)'
;MSMNIVTLLYLVASVFFIQALKGLSHPTTSLRGNLFGMVGMAIAVLTTAALIVEMSGGKAEGMVYVLGALVVGGAAGTLMAKRVEMTKMPELVAFMHSMIGLAAVFIAV
;
A
#
# COMPACT_ATOMS: atom_id res chain seq x y z
N MET A 1 -2.99 21.26 0.83
CA MET A 1 -3.66 20.41 1.82
C MET A 1 -3.26 20.88 3.20
N SER A 2 -4.23 21.23 4.05
CA SER A 2 -3.90 21.51 5.45
C SER A 2 -3.48 20.21 6.15
N MET A 3 -2.60 20.32 7.14
CA MET A 3 -2.12 19.16 7.90
C MET A 3 -3.26 18.39 8.58
N ASN A 4 -4.33 19.09 8.95
CA ASN A 4 -5.54 18.50 9.54
C ASN A 4 -6.28 17.56 8.57
N ILE A 5 -6.29 17.88 7.27
CA ILE A 5 -6.94 17.02 6.28
C ILE A 5 -6.09 15.77 6.04
N VAL A 6 -4.76 15.92 5.98
CA VAL A 6 -3.83 14.78 5.82
C VAL A 6 -3.98 13.80 6.99
N THR A 7 -3.98 14.29 8.22
CA THR A 7 -4.18 13.43 9.41
C THR A 7 -5.56 12.79 9.43
N LEU A 8 -6.62 13.50 9.03
CA LEU A 8 -7.97 12.93 8.93
C LEU A 8 -8.03 11.82 7.86
N LEU A 9 -7.41 12.00 6.70
CA LEU A 9 -7.36 10.97 5.65
C LEU A 9 -6.58 9.73 6.09
N TYR A 10 -5.47 9.89 6.82
CA TYR A 10 -4.75 8.76 7.41
C TYR A 10 -5.54 8.06 8.53
N LEU A 11 -6.34 8.80 9.30
CA LEU A 11 -7.25 8.21 10.27
C LEU A 11 -8.33 7.38 9.58
N VAL A 12 -8.93 7.89 8.51
CA VAL A 12 -9.91 7.15 7.69
C VAL A 12 -9.26 5.90 7.09
N ALA A 13 -8.06 5.99 6.52
CA ALA A 13 -7.33 4.83 5.99
C ALA A 13 -7.08 3.76 7.08
N SER A 14 -6.73 4.18 8.30
CA SER A 14 -6.55 3.29 9.45
C SER A 14 -7.83 2.54 9.82
N VAL A 15 -8.99 3.21 9.81
CA VAL A 15 -10.30 2.57 10.04
C VAL A 15 -10.58 1.50 8.97
N PHE A 16 -10.25 1.78 7.70
CA PHE A 16 -10.40 0.83 6.61
C PHE A 16 -9.50 -0.39 6.78
N PHE A 17 -8.25 -0.23 7.23
CA PHE A 17 -7.37 -1.36 7.54
C PHE A 17 -7.87 -2.23 8.69
N ILE A 18 -8.43 -1.62 9.75
CA ILE A 18 -9.07 -2.36 10.85
C ILE A 18 -10.26 -3.17 10.32
N GLN A 19 -11.09 -2.56 9.47
CA GLN A 19 -12.24 -3.23 8.89
C GLN A 19 -11.84 -4.33 7.88
N ALA A 20 -10.70 -4.18 7.21
CA ALA A 20 -10.12 -5.20 6.35
C ALA A 20 -9.73 -6.44 7.15
N LEU A 21 -8.96 -6.28 8.23
CA LEU A 21 -8.57 -7.38 9.12
C LEU A 21 -9.79 -8.10 9.70
N LYS A 22 -10.78 -7.33 10.18
CA LYS A 22 -12.04 -7.91 10.68
C LYS A 22 -12.79 -8.71 9.61
N GLY A 23 -12.82 -8.20 8.38
CA GLY A 23 -13.51 -8.86 7.27
C GLY A 23 -12.81 -10.14 6.78
N LEU A 24 -11.48 -10.17 6.83
CA LEU A 24 -10.67 -11.32 6.42
C LEU A 24 -10.75 -12.49 7.41
N SER A 25 -11.12 -12.26 8.67
CA SER A 25 -11.25 -13.30 9.71
C SER A 25 -12.45 -14.24 9.52
N HIS A 26 -13.40 -13.93 8.62
CA HIS A 26 -14.53 -14.81 8.32
C HIS A 26 -14.69 -15.04 6.81
N PRO A 27 -14.86 -16.30 6.35
CA PRO A 27 -14.98 -16.62 4.93
C PRO A 27 -16.10 -15.86 4.21
N THR A 28 -17.25 -15.68 4.87
CA THR A 28 -18.43 -14.99 4.34
C THR A 28 -18.22 -13.49 4.13
N THR A 29 -17.30 -12.88 4.86
CA THR A 29 -16.97 -11.44 4.75
C THR A 29 -15.63 -11.17 4.07
N SER A 30 -14.88 -12.22 3.70
CA SER A 30 -13.51 -12.13 3.17
C SER A 30 -13.38 -11.20 1.96
N LEU A 31 -14.31 -11.28 1.01
CA LEU A 31 -14.36 -10.40 -0.17
C LEU A 31 -14.51 -8.92 0.20
N ARG A 32 -15.41 -8.62 1.15
CA ARG A 32 -15.61 -7.25 1.65
C ARG A 32 -14.38 -6.78 2.43
N GLY A 33 -13.78 -7.64 3.24
CA GLY A 33 -12.54 -7.37 3.95
C GLY A 33 -11.41 -6.97 3.01
N ASN A 34 -11.20 -7.73 1.93
CA ASN A 34 -10.19 -7.40 0.92
C ASN A 34 -10.47 -6.05 0.23
N LEU A 35 -11.75 -5.76 -0.08
CA LEU A 35 -12.12 -4.47 -0.67
C LEU A 35 -11.81 -3.29 0.27
N PHE A 36 -12.11 -3.40 1.56
CA PHE A 36 -11.73 -2.37 2.54
C PHE A 36 -10.22 -2.17 2.60
N GLY A 37 -9.43 -3.25 2.50
CA GLY A 37 -7.97 -3.16 2.44
C GLY A 37 -7.48 -2.40 1.21
N MET A 38 -8.02 -2.71 0.03
CA MET A 38 -7.67 -2.01 -1.22
C MET A 38 -8.03 -0.52 -1.16
N VAL A 39 -9.22 -0.17 -0.66
CA VAL A 39 -9.65 1.23 -0.54
C VAL A 39 -8.80 1.98 0.50
N GLY A 40 -8.50 1.37 1.64
CA GLY A 40 -7.61 1.96 2.66
C GLY A 40 -6.22 2.26 2.10
N MET A 41 -5.63 1.31 1.37
CA MET A 41 -4.34 1.50 0.71
C MET A 41 -4.40 2.61 -0.35
N ALA A 42 -5.47 2.67 -1.16
CA ALA A 42 -5.64 3.74 -2.15
C ALA A 42 -5.70 5.13 -1.50
N ILE A 43 -6.46 5.29 -0.41
CA ILE A 43 -6.54 6.55 0.35
C ILE A 43 -5.15 6.94 0.86
N ALA A 44 -4.41 6.01 1.48
CA ALA A 44 -3.08 6.28 2.01
C ALA A 44 -2.10 6.72 0.92
N VAL A 45 -1.99 5.95 -0.18
CA VAL A 45 -1.09 6.29 -1.30
C VAL A 45 -1.42 7.64 -1.92
N LEU A 46 -2.70 7.92 -2.19
CA LEU A 46 -3.13 9.18 -2.80
C LEU A 46 -2.89 10.37 -1.88
N THR A 47 -3.11 10.21 -0.58
CA THR A 47 -2.84 11.26 0.42
C THR A 47 -1.35 11.58 0.48
N THR A 48 -0.48 10.56 0.52
CA THR A 48 0.97 10.74 0.51
C THR A 48 1.45 11.35 -0.81
N ALA A 49 0.91 10.91 -1.96
CA ALA A 49 1.22 11.48 -3.26
C ALA A 49 0.87 12.98 -3.33
N ALA A 50 -0.32 13.37 -2.87
CA ALA A 50 -0.74 14.76 -2.83
C ALA A 50 0.17 15.61 -1.92
N LEU A 51 0.57 15.05 -0.77
CA LEU A 51 1.50 15.71 0.17
C LEU A 51 2.87 15.94 -0.47
N ILE A 52 3.43 14.94 -1.18
CA ILE A 52 4.72 15.07 -1.88
C ILE A 52 4.68 16.19 -2.91
N VAL A 53 3.63 16.25 -3.72
CA VAL A 53 3.46 17.30 -4.75
C VAL A 53 3.41 18.69 -4.11
N GLU A 54 2.68 18.85 -3.02
CA GLU A 54 2.59 20.11 -2.30
C GLU A 54 3.92 20.52 -1.67
N MET A 55 4.62 19.60 -0.99
CA MET A 55 5.93 19.85 -0.39
C MET A 55 7.00 20.21 -1.44
N SER A 56 6.88 19.69 -2.66
CA SER A 56 7.79 19.99 -3.77
C SER A 56 7.59 21.38 -4.41
N GLY A 57 6.59 22.15 -3.97
CA GLY A 57 6.26 23.45 -4.57
C GLY A 57 5.80 23.35 -6.02
N GLY A 58 5.21 22.22 -6.42
CA GLY A 58 4.76 21.96 -7.79
C GLY A 58 5.82 21.38 -8.74
N LYS A 59 7.05 21.11 -8.26
CA LYS A 59 8.09 20.43 -9.05
C LYS A 59 7.90 18.92 -8.99
N ALA A 60 7.26 18.37 -10.02
CA ALA A 60 6.88 16.96 -10.08
C ALA A 60 8.02 15.98 -10.44
N GLU A 61 9.28 16.43 -10.57
CA GLU A 61 10.39 15.56 -10.98
C GLU A 61 10.62 14.37 -10.03
N GLY A 62 10.57 14.63 -8.72
CA GLY A 62 10.64 13.58 -7.69
C GLY A 62 9.48 12.58 -7.78
N MET A 63 8.29 13.07 -8.16
CA MET A 63 7.09 12.26 -8.28
C MET A 63 7.18 11.27 -9.46
N VAL A 64 7.91 11.61 -10.52
CA VAL A 64 8.16 10.69 -11.65
C VAL A 64 8.93 9.46 -11.18
N TYR A 65 9.95 9.63 -10.35
CA TYR A 65 10.71 8.49 -9.79
C TYR A 65 9.85 7.64 -8.85
N VAL A 66 9.04 8.27 -7.99
CA VAL A 66 8.14 7.56 -7.07
C VAL A 66 7.09 6.75 -7.85
N LEU A 67 6.44 7.35 -8.84
CA LEU A 67 5.46 6.65 -9.68
C LEU A 67 6.11 5.55 -10.53
N GLY A 68 7.29 5.81 -11.08
CA GLY A 68 8.07 4.81 -11.82
C GLY A 68 8.37 3.59 -10.95
N ALA A 69 8.90 3.80 -9.74
CA ALA A 69 9.18 2.74 -8.78
C ALA A 69 7.90 2.00 -8.34
N LEU A 70 6.81 2.72 -8.09
CA LEU A 70 5.52 2.15 -7.72
C LEU A 70 4.98 1.22 -8.81
N VAL A 71 5.02 1.66 -10.07
CA VAL A 71 4.55 0.86 -11.21
C VAL A 71 5.43 -0.37 -11.42
N VAL A 72 6.75 -0.21 -11.37
CA VAL A 72 7.69 -1.34 -11.53
C VAL A 72 7.52 -2.35 -10.40
N GLY A 73 7.53 -1.91 -9.15
CA GLY A 73 7.36 -2.79 -7.98
C GLY A 73 5.99 -3.45 -7.94
N GLY A 74 4.92 -2.68 -8.16
CA GLY A 74 3.55 -3.17 -8.18
C GLY A 74 3.29 -4.17 -9.33
N ALA A 75 3.83 -3.92 -10.52
CA ALA A 75 3.73 -4.83 -11.65
C ALA A 75 4.51 -6.12 -11.39
N ALA A 76 5.76 -6.04 -10.92
CA ALA A 76 6.57 -7.20 -10.58
C ALA A 76 5.90 -8.07 -9.50
N GLY A 77 5.41 -7.45 -8.41
CA GLY A 77 4.67 -8.15 -7.36
C GLY A 77 3.39 -8.82 -7.88
N THR A 78 2.63 -8.13 -8.74
CA THR A 78 1.42 -8.69 -9.35
C THR A 78 1.73 -9.89 -10.25
N LEU A 79 2.80 -9.82 -11.04
CA LEU A 79 3.23 -10.91 -11.91
C LEU A 79 3.68 -12.13 -11.10
N MET A 80 4.44 -11.93 -10.03
CA MET A 80 4.84 -13.01 -9.12
C MET A 80 3.61 -13.65 -8.47
N ALA A 81 2.70 -12.86 -7.92
CA ALA A 81 1.49 -13.37 -7.25
C ALA A 81 0.58 -14.18 -8.20
N LYS A 82 0.51 -13.82 -9.48
CA LYS A 82 -0.30 -14.54 -10.48
C LYS A 82 0.31 -15.85 -10.97
N ARG A 83 1.64 -16.03 -10.86
CA ARG A 83 2.36 -17.18 -11.43
C ARG A 83 2.73 -18.25 -10.41
N VAL A 84 2.63 -17.96 -9.11
CA VAL A 84 3.00 -18.91 -8.05
C VAL A 84 1.91 -19.98 -7.87
N GLU A 85 2.36 -21.22 -7.69
CA GLU A 85 1.51 -22.35 -7.37
C GLU A 85 0.92 -22.20 -5.96
N MET A 86 -0.35 -22.59 -5.77
CA MET A 86 -1.02 -22.48 -4.46
C MET A 86 -0.32 -23.29 -3.35
N THR A 87 0.53 -24.26 -3.70
CA THR A 87 1.38 -25.04 -2.77
C THR A 87 2.54 -24.23 -2.21
N LYS A 88 3.02 -23.21 -2.94
CA LYS A 88 4.17 -22.37 -2.60
C LYS A 88 3.77 -20.99 -2.07
N MET A 89 2.52 -20.85 -1.63
CA MET A 89 2.01 -19.62 -1.03
C MET A 89 2.78 -19.22 0.24
N PRO A 90 3.18 -20.14 1.14
CA PRO A 90 3.98 -19.77 2.31
C PRO A 90 5.31 -19.08 1.96
N GLU A 91 6.03 -19.58 0.95
CA GLU A 91 7.32 -19.04 0.51
C GLU A 91 7.15 -17.67 -0.14
N LEU A 92 6.11 -17.49 -0.96
CA LEU A 92 5.80 -16.19 -1.56
C LEU A 92 5.49 -15.14 -0.48
N VAL A 93 4.69 -15.51 0.54
CA VAL A 93 4.35 -14.60 1.65
C VAL A 93 5.60 -14.23 2.46
N ALA A 94 6.49 -15.19 2.74
CA ALA A 94 7.76 -14.93 3.43
C ALA A 94 8.64 -13.95 2.64
N PHE A 95 8.73 -14.13 1.32
CA PHE A 95 9.48 -13.21 0.45
C PHE A 95 8.85 -11.81 0.41
N MET A 96 7.51 -11.69 0.33
CA MET A 96 6.86 -10.37 0.39
C MET A 96 7.11 -9.65 1.73
N HIS A 97 7.13 -10.40 2.84
CA HIS A 97 7.39 -9.80 4.16
C HIS A 97 8.85 -9.35 4.32
N SER A 98 9.83 -10.10 3.79
CA SER A 98 11.23 -9.68 3.82
C SER A 98 11.48 -8.41 2.99
N MET A 99 10.78 -8.25 1.86
CA MET A 99 10.82 -7.03 1.06
C MET A 99 10.26 -5.81 1.80
N ILE A 100 9.18 -5.97 2.59
CA ILE A 100 8.65 -4.90 3.45
C ILE A 100 9.70 -4.51 4.51
N GLY A 101 10.38 -5.49 5.10
CA GLY A 101 11.47 -5.24 6.04
C GLY A 101 12.63 -4.46 5.42
N LEU A 102 13.06 -4.82 4.21
CA LEU A 102 14.09 -4.09 3.47
C LEU A 102 13.68 -2.65 3.16
N ALA A 103 12.42 -2.41 2.78
CA ALA A 103 11.90 -1.07 2.56
C ALA A 103 11.97 -0.21 3.83
N ALA A 104 11.63 -0.78 4.99
CA ALA A 104 11.74 -0.09 6.28
C ALA A 104 13.20 0.29 6.62
N VAL A 105 14.16 -0.58 6.30
CA VAL A 105 15.59 -0.27 6.47
C VAL A 105 16.02 0.91 5.60
N PHE A 106 15.63 0.95 4.33
CA PHE A 106 15.96 2.08 3.43
C PHE A 106 15.27 3.40 3.81
N ILE A 107 14.17 3.36 4.56
CA ILE A 107 13.53 4.58 5.10
C ILE A 107 14.26 5.07 6.35
N ALA A 108 14.80 4.16 7.16
CA ALA A 108 15.43 4.49 8.43
C ALA A 108 16.89 4.96 8.32
N VAL A 109 17.60 4.54 7.26
CA VAL A 109 18.99 4.94 6.94
C VAL A 109 18.98 6.20 6.09
#